data_AF-A0A2D4KC53-F1
#
_entry.id   AF-A0A2D4KC53-F1
#
_cell.length_a   1.000
_cell.length_b   1.000
_cell.length_c   1.000
_cell.angle_alpha   90.00
_cell.angle_beta   90.00
_cell.angle_gamma   90.00
#
_symmetry.space_group_name_H-M   'P 1'
#
loop_
_entity.id
_entity.type
_entity.pdbx_description
1 polymer ?
#
loop_
_entity_poly.entity_id
_entity_poly.type
_entity_poly.pdbx_seq_one_letter_code
_entity_poly.pdbx_strand_id
1 'polypeptide(L)'
;SIQDIEIGTSTWADHNPIMVVWKGQKKRSRWTLNNRILKEENFKLKMERELIFFFKENKKEDTSLQNLWDTMKAYTRGVIIDYTRKRNIKQKKAFNSLEEEYKRLEKELQKTSQRRTLKQKWK
;
A
#
# COMPACT_ATOMS: atom_id res chain seq x y z
N SER A 1 22.95 -7.99 5.45
CA SER A 1 24.03 -8.83 4.91
C SER A 1 23.41 -9.85 3.98
N ILE A 2 24.13 -10.27 2.94
CA ILE A 2 23.67 -11.37 2.08
C ILE A 2 23.52 -12.61 2.97
N GLN A 3 22.38 -13.28 2.87
CA GLN A 3 22.08 -14.50 3.61
C GLN A 3 22.42 -15.73 2.78
N ASP A 4 22.06 -15.69 1.49
CA ASP A 4 22.33 -16.78 0.56
C ASP A 4 22.40 -16.29 -0.89
N ILE A 5 23.13 -17.00 -1.73
CA ILE A 5 23.19 -16.78 -3.18
C ILE A 5 23.17 -18.14 -3.87
N GLU A 6 22.20 -18.35 -4.75
CA GLU A 6 22.10 -19.55 -5.58
C GLU A 6 22.10 -19.18 -7.06
N ILE A 7 22.79 -19.97 -7.87
CA ILE A 7 22.75 -19.89 -9.34
C ILE A 7 21.86 -21.04 -9.81
N GLY A 8 20.69 -20.71 -10.37
CA GLY A 8 19.74 -21.70 -10.88
C GLY A 8 20.20 -22.30 -12.21
N THR A 9 19.69 -23.48 -12.56
CA THR A 9 19.96 -24.12 -13.86
C THR A 9 18.94 -23.68 -14.90
N SER A 10 19.39 -23.05 -15.98
CA SER A 10 18.55 -22.70 -17.13
C SER A 10 18.48 -23.88 -18.11
N THR A 11 17.27 -24.25 -18.51
CA THR A 11 17.04 -25.28 -19.55
C THR A 11 16.73 -24.70 -20.93
N TRP A 12 16.48 -23.38 -21.03
CA TRP A 12 16.01 -22.74 -22.27
C TRP A 12 16.79 -21.50 -22.71
N ALA A 13 17.58 -20.88 -21.83
CA ALA A 13 18.41 -19.72 -22.12
C ALA A 13 19.88 -19.98 -21.77
N ASP A 14 20.80 -19.32 -22.46
CA ASP A 14 22.24 -19.29 -22.27
C ASP A 14 22.69 -18.54 -21.00
N HIS A 15 21.75 -18.02 -20.22
CA HIS A 15 22.00 -17.38 -18.94
C HIS A 15 21.24 -18.06 -17.79
N ASN A 16 21.97 -18.35 -16.72
CA ASN A 16 21.43 -18.92 -15.48
C ASN A 16 20.96 -17.80 -14.54
N PRO A 17 19.73 -17.88 -13.98
CA PRO A 17 19.24 -16.88 -13.05
C PRO A 17 20.01 -16.93 -11.72
N ILE A 18 20.38 -15.76 -11.19
CA ILE A 18 21.00 -15.63 -9.87
C ILE A 18 19.92 -15.23 -8.87
N MET A 19 19.72 -16.07 -7.86
CA MET A 19 18.81 -15.85 -6.75
C MET A 19 19.63 -15.37 -5.55
N VAL A 20 19.27 -14.21 -4.99
CA VAL A 20 19.95 -13.67 -3.80
C VAL A 20 18.93 -13.55 -2.66
N VAL A 21 19.21 -14.22 -1.53
CA VAL A 21 18.46 -14.11 -0.30
C VAL A 21 19.18 -13.12 0.62
N TRP A 22 18.49 -12.09 1.07
CA TRP A 22 19.09 -11.03 1.88
C TRP A 22 18.63 -11.10 3.34
N LYS A 23 19.59 -11.15 4.28
CA LYS A 23 19.36 -10.94 5.71
C LYS A 23 19.20 -9.44 5.93
N GLY A 24 17.97 -8.96 5.78
CA GLY A 24 17.64 -7.55 5.97
C GLY A 24 18.08 -7.04 7.35
N GLN A 25 18.65 -5.84 7.40
CA GLN A 25 18.80 -5.14 8.68
C GLN A 25 17.44 -4.51 9.06
N LYS A 26 17.01 -4.67 10.32
CA LYS A 26 15.83 -3.95 10.85
C LYS A 26 16.14 -2.46 10.86
N LYS A 27 15.77 -1.74 9.79
CA LYS A 27 15.73 -0.28 9.82
C LYS A 27 14.70 0.14 10.86
N ARG A 28 15.10 1.02 11.80
CA ARG A 28 14.13 1.79 12.59
C ARG A 28 13.43 2.75 11.64
N SER A 29 12.30 2.31 11.08
CA SER A 29 11.50 3.16 10.21
C SER A 29 10.91 4.28 11.03
N ARG A 30 11.43 5.50 10.86
CA ARG A 30 10.78 6.70 11.35
C ARG A 30 9.48 6.87 10.56
N TRP A 31 8.39 7.15 11.26
CA TRP A 31 7.13 7.45 10.60
C TRP A 31 7.29 8.69 9.72
N THR A 32 6.81 8.59 8.49
CA THR A 32 6.79 9.69 7.51
C THR A 32 5.38 9.86 6.97
N LEU A 33 4.94 11.12 6.87
CA LEU A 33 3.68 11.47 6.26
C LEU A 33 3.71 11.20 4.75
N ASN A 34 2.68 10.54 4.22
CA ASN A 34 2.52 10.41 2.78
C ASN A 34 1.91 11.71 2.22
N ASN A 35 2.74 12.55 1.60
CA ASN A 35 2.32 13.86 1.07
C ASN A 35 1.21 13.79 0.02
N ARG A 36 0.94 12.62 -0.59
CA ARG A 36 -0.17 12.47 -1.54
C ARG A 36 -1.53 12.66 -0.87
N ILE A 37 -1.69 12.22 0.38
CA ILE A 37 -2.99 12.31 1.07
C ILE A 37 -3.39 13.77 1.34
N LEU A 38 -2.41 14.68 1.42
CA LEU A 38 -2.66 16.12 1.62
C LEU A 38 -3.42 16.74 0.45
N LYS A 39 -3.35 16.12 -0.74
CA LYS A 39 -4.07 16.56 -1.94
C LYS A 39 -5.50 16.00 -2.02
N GLU A 40 -5.84 15.01 -1.20
CA GLU A 40 -7.14 14.35 -1.22
C GLU A 40 -8.18 15.20 -0.49
N GLU A 41 -9.28 15.58 -1.15
CA GLU A 41 -10.29 16.48 -0.58
C GLU A 41 -10.95 15.89 0.68
N ASN A 42 -11.25 14.59 0.65
CA ASN A 42 -11.78 13.87 1.81
C ASN A 42 -10.85 13.93 3.03
N PHE A 43 -9.53 13.96 2.80
CA PHE A 43 -8.57 14.08 3.89
C PHE A 43 -8.60 15.50 4.48
N LYS A 44 -8.63 16.55 3.64
CA LYS A 44 -8.71 17.93 4.10
C LYS A 44 -9.96 18.18 4.94
N LEU A 45 -11.13 17.80 4.42
CA LEU A 45 -12.41 17.97 5.13
C LEU A 45 -12.44 17.21 6.46
N LYS A 46 -11.86 16.00 6.51
CA LYS A 46 -11.73 15.26 7.76
C LYS A 46 -10.81 15.99 8.74
N MET A 47 -9.61 16.38 8.30
CA MET A 47 -8.64 17.06 9.16
C MET A 47 -9.17 18.37 9.73
N GLU A 48 -9.87 19.16 8.92
CA GLU A 48 -10.50 20.39 9.36
C GLU A 48 -11.51 20.14 10.48
N ARG A 49 -12.43 19.18 10.30
CA ARG A 49 -13.43 18.81 11.32
C ARG A 49 -12.76 18.32 12.62
N GLU A 50 -11.74 17.48 12.50
CA GLU A 50 -11.01 16.90 13.62
C GLU A 50 -10.24 17.97 14.41
N LEU A 51 -9.64 18.95 13.72
CA LEU A 51 -8.95 20.06 14.38
C LEU A 51 -9.92 21.04 15.03
N ILE A 52 -11.04 21.37 14.38
CA ILE A 52 -12.10 22.20 14.97
C ILE A 52 -12.62 21.55 16.26
N PHE A 53 -12.91 20.24 16.21
CA PHE A 53 -13.31 19.48 17.39
C PHE A 53 -12.23 19.51 18.47
N PHE A 54 -10.97 19.25 18.13
CA PHE A 54 -9.86 19.28 19.06
C PHE A 54 -9.75 20.62 19.80
N PHE A 55 -9.76 21.74 19.06
CA PHE A 55 -9.63 23.06 19.67
C PHE A 55 -10.85 23.45 20.51
N LYS A 56 -12.06 23.05 20.09
CA LYS A 56 -13.27 23.29 20.88
C LYS A 56 -13.20 22.62 22.26
N GLU A 57 -12.71 21.38 22.33
CA GLU A 57 -12.70 20.61 23.58
C GLU A 57 -11.48 20.89 24.47
N ASN A 58 -10.34 21.28 23.87
CA ASN A 58 -9.06 21.38 24.58
C ASN A 58 -8.59 22.82 24.84
N LYS A 59 -9.26 23.84 24.30
CA LYS A 59 -8.92 25.24 24.60
C LYS A 59 -9.60 25.69 25.90
N LYS A 60 -8.93 25.45 27.02
CA LYS A 60 -9.31 25.93 28.37
C LYS A 60 -8.33 27.00 28.83
N GLU A 61 -8.78 27.92 29.70
CA GLU A 61 -7.96 29.04 30.20
C GLU A 61 -6.67 28.56 30.90
N ASP A 62 -6.73 27.42 31.59
CA ASP A 62 -5.59 26.86 32.34
C ASP A 62 -4.59 26.06 31.47
N THR A 63 -4.86 25.86 30.18
CA THR A 63 -4.01 25.02 29.33
C THR A 63 -2.88 25.84 28.72
N SER A 64 -1.64 25.52 29.10
CA SER A 64 -0.44 26.09 28.47
C SER A 64 -0.45 25.87 26.95
N LEU A 65 -0.06 26.90 26.21
CA LEU A 65 0.05 26.86 24.75
C LEU A 65 0.97 25.73 24.26
N GLN A 66 2.03 25.44 25.02
CA GLN A 66 2.96 24.35 24.70
C GLN A 66 2.26 22.99 24.75
N ASN A 67 1.50 22.74 25.84
CA ASN A 67 0.75 21.49 26.00
C ASN A 67 -0.33 21.36 24.93
N LEU A 68 -1.02 22.45 24.60
CA LEU A 68 -2.01 22.45 23.53
C LEU A 68 -1.37 22.08 22.19
N TRP A 69 -0.23 22.68 21.85
CA TRP A 69 0.51 22.40 20.62
C TRP A 69 1.03 20.95 20.55
N ASP A 70 1.63 20.44 21.62
CA ASP A 70 2.16 19.08 21.66
C ASP A 70 1.05 18.03 21.56
N THR A 71 -0.07 18.25 22.26
CA THR A 71 -1.25 17.38 22.22
C THR A 71 -1.90 17.41 20.83
N MET A 72 -2.05 18.59 20.23
CA MET A 72 -2.59 18.73 18.87
C MET A 72 -1.75 17.95 17.85
N LYS A 73 -0.42 18.04 17.93
CA LYS A 73 0.49 17.29 17.05
C LYS A 73 0.33 15.77 17.24
N ALA A 74 0.22 15.29 18.48
CA ALA A 74 0.01 13.88 18.76
C ALA A 74 -1.35 13.39 18.23
N TYR A 75 -2.42 14.15 18.49
CA TYR A 75 -3.77 13.89 18.01
C TYR A 75 -3.82 13.79 16.49
N THR A 76 -3.29 14.81 15.81
CA THR A 76 -3.24 14.90 14.35
C THR A 76 -2.49 13.72 13.74
N ARG A 77 -1.35 13.31 14.32
CA ARG A 77 -0.64 12.10 13.86
C ARG A 77 -1.50 10.84 13.97
N GLY A 78 -2.22 10.67 15.08
CA GLY A 78 -3.15 9.55 15.27
C GLY A 78 -4.23 9.51 14.18
N VAL A 79 -4.86 10.65 13.91
CA VAL A 79 -5.90 10.79 12.87
C VAL A 79 -5.35 10.43 11.48
N ILE A 80 -4.15 10.93 11.15
CA ILE A 80 -3.49 10.64 9.87
C ILE A 80 -3.17 9.16 9.71
N ILE A 81 -2.67 8.51 10.77
CA ILE A 81 -2.33 7.09 10.75
C ILE A 81 -3.60 6.25 10.52
N ASP A 82 -4.69 6.54 11.23
CA ASP A 82 -5.97 5.85 11.04
C ASP A 82 -6.52 6.04 9.63
N TYR A 83 -6.50 7.28 9.12
CA TYR A 83 -6.93 7.59 7.75
C TYR A 83 -6.13 6.79 6.72
N THR A 84 -4.80 6.82 6.83
CA THR A 84 -3.89 6.14 5.90
C THR A 84 -4.09 4.63 5.95
N ARG A 85 -4.28 4.05 7.14
CA ARG A 85 -4.58 2.63 7.32
C ARG A 85 -5.86 2.23 6.58
N LYS A 86 -6.96 2.94 6.83
CA LYS A 86 -8.26 2.67 6.19
C LYS A 86 -8.19 2.79 4.67
N ARG A 87 -7.52 3.84 4.18
CA ARG A 87 -7.25 4.07 2.76
C ARG A 87 -6.49 2.90 2.11
N ASN A 88 -5.40 2.46 2.75
CA ASN A 88 -4.57 1.38 2.24
C ASN A 88 -5.30 0.03 2.21
N ILE A 89 -6.10 -0.26 3.23
CA ILE A 89 -6.95 -1.47 3.25
C ILE A 89 -7.93 -1.44 2.07
N LYS A 90 -8.60 -0.31 1.83
CA LYS A 90 -9.54 -0.16 0.71
C LYS A 90 -8.85 -0.35 -0.64
N GLN A 91 -7.68 0.25 -0.83
CA GLN A 91 -6.91 0.12 -2.07
C GLN A 91 -6.40 -1.30 -2.29
N LYS A 92 -5.89 -1.95 -1.24
CA LYS A 92 -5.47 -3.36 -1.29
C LYS A 92 -6.64 -4.27 -1.71
N LYS A 93 -7.83 -4.06 -1.12
CA LYS A 93 -9.03 -4.83 -1.47
C LYS A 93 -9.42 -4.64 -2.94
N ALA A 94 -9.43 -3.40 -3.43
CA ALA A 94 -9.75 -3.11 -4.82
C ALA A 94 -8.73 -3.73 -5.79
N PHE A 95 -7.43 -3.61 -5.49
CA PHE A 95 -6.37 -4.20 -6.28
C PHE A 95 -6.50 -5.73 -6.37
N ASN A 96 -6.65 -6.40 -5.23
CA ASN A 96 -6.81 -7.86 -5.21
C ASN A 96 -8.04 -8.31 -6.01
N SER A 97 -9.14 -7.56 -5.96
CA SER A 97 -10.34 -7.88 -6.75
C SER A 97 -10.07 -7.79 -8.25
N LEU A 98 -9.39 -6.73 -8.71
CA LEU A 98 -9.00 -6.57 -10.11
C LEU A 98 -8.03 -7.67 -10.55
N GLU A 99 -7.08 -8.04 -9.69
CA GLU A 99 -6.10 -9.08 -9.98
C GLU A 99 -6.75 -10.45 -10.18
N GLU A 100 -7.72 -10.80 -9.33
CA GLU A 100 -8.47 -12.05 -9.48
C GLU A 100 -9.35 -12.06 -10.74
N GLU A 101 -9.97 -10.93 -11.08
CA GLU A 101 -10.73 -10.80 -12.33
C GLU A 101 -9.81 -10.93 -13.56
N TYR A 102 -8.64 -10.30 -13.54
CA TYR A 102 -7.64 -10.41 -14.60
C TYR A 102 -7.19 -11.87 -14.80
N LYS A 103 -6.85 -12.58 -13.72
CA LYS A 103 -6.48 -14.01 -13.77
C LYS A 103 -7.60 -14.87 -14.34
N ARG A 104 -8.86 -14.56 -14.03
CA ARG A 104 -10.02 -15.28 -14.58
C ARG A 104 -10.10 -15.09 -16.09
N LEU A 105 -10.03 -13.83 -16.56
CA LEU A 105 -10.10 -13.49 -17.97
C LEU A 105 -8.94 -14.09 -18.77
N GLU A 106 -7.73 -14.10 -18.22
CA GLU A 106 -6.56 -14.72 -18.86
C GLU A 106 -6.75 -16.23 -19.07
N LYS A 107 -7.27 -16.93 -18.05
CA LYS A 107 -7.61 -18.37 -18.16
C LYS A 107 -8.68 -18.64 -19.21
N GLU A 108 -9.71 -17.79 -19.29
CA GLU A 108 -10.76 -17.91 -20.31
C GLU A 108 -10.20 -17.71 -21.73
N LEU A 109 -9.32 -16.72 -21.90
CA LEU A 109 -8.67 -16.43 -23.18
C LEU A 109 -7.75 -17.57 -23.63
N GLN A 110 -6.94 -18.13 -22.73
CA GLN A 110 -6.09 -19.28 -23.04
C GLN A 110 -6.92 -20.50 -23.48
N LYS A 111 -8.06 -20.77 -22.83
CA LYS A 111 -8.97 -21.86 -23.24
C LYS A 111 -9.58 -21.61 -24.62
N THR A 112 -9.93 -20.37 -24.95
CA THR A 112 -10.52 -20.02 -26.25
C THR A 112 -9.49 -19.99 -27.37
N SER A 113 -8.26 -19.55 -27.13
CA SER A 113 -7.17 -19.61 -28.10
C SER A 113 -6.79 -21.06 -28.42
N GLN A 114 -6.67 -21.92 -27.41
CA GLN A 114 -6.45 -23.36 -27.57
C GLN A 114 -7.57 -24.03 -28.39
N ARG A 115 -8.84 -23.65 -28.18
CA ARG A 115 -9.95 -24.15 -29.00
C ARG A 115 -9.87 -23.70 -30.47
N ARG A 116 -9.42 -22.46 -30.73
CA ARG A 116 -9.25 -21.96 -32.11
C ARG A 116 -8.11 -22.68 -32.83
N THR A 117 -6.96 -22.87 -32.17
CA THR A 117 -5.83 -23.59 -32.74
C THR A 117 -6.14 -25.07 -32.98
N LEU A 118 -6.90 -25.71 -32.08
CA LEU A 118 -7.41 -27.06 -32.32
C LEU A 118 -8.31 -27.09 -33.56
N LYS A 119 -9.31 -26.21 -33.68
CA LYS A 119 -10.19 -26.15 -34.86
C LYS A 119 -9.44 -25.93 -36.19
N GLN A 120 -8.33 -25.18 -36.19
CA GLN A 120 -7.48 -25.02 -37.39
C GLN A 120 -6.66 -26.26 -37.71
N LYS A 121 -6.29 -27.08 -36.71
CA LYS A 121 -5.57 -28.35 -36.92
C LYS A 121 -6.43 -29.48 -37.48
N TRP A 122 -7.75 -29.37 -37.36
CA TRP A 122 -8.73 -30.35 -37.82
C TRP A 122 -9.46 -29.93 -39.11
N LYS A 123 -8.90 -28.96 -39.84
CA LYS A 123 -9.28 -28.60 -41.22
C LYS A 123 -8.14 -28.97 -42.14
#